data_AF-A0A3A5HCA4-F1
#
_entry.id   AF-A0A3A5HCA4-F1
#
_cell.length_a   1.000
_cell.length_b   1.000
_cell.length_c   1.000
_cell.angle_alpha   90.00
_cell.angle_beta   90.00
_cell.angle_gamma   90.00
#
_symmetry.space_group_name_H-M   'P 1'
#
loop_
_entity.id
_entity.type
_entity.pdbx_description
1 polymer ?
#
loop_
_entity_poly.entity_id
_entity_poly.type
_entity_poly.pdbx_seq_one_letter_code
_entity_poly.pdbx_strand_id
1 'polypeptide(L)'
;MFFNVSGHEVKVEVEKKKVFLSKHSERKLKKFKIHFQVYNPLKIPKTVTSIDDKKKWNVIDSYRYYTEGNPVVRYIFEIEEIEELNIRVLHLGELQIKPDYYQEEIDESADILLIKAGLILDNQQWEYLSDLYKKGPVTIKREGISLKPKKMIFNRLIWSQKSNNEIKCALSLVEDKVNHYRQMLGSKVEIENLKKVASFNQGSIAALIEILTEKKILNDQDLEKINKMQKTLPDDLQYIQVEDLDDFLKKYKI
;
A
#
# COMPACT_ATOMS: atom_id res chain seq x y z
N MET A 1 26.87 24.21 -9.97
CA MET A 1 26.63 22.81 -9.57
C MET A 1 26.66 21.97 -10.83
N PHE A 2 27.08 20.71 -10.76
CA PHE A 2 27.13 19.84 -11.94
C PHE A 2 26.11 18.71 -11.83
N PHE A 3 25.42 18.44 -12.95
CA PHE A 3 24.47 17.35 -13.05
C PHE A 3 24.78 16.47 -14.25
N ASN A 4 24.52 15.18 -14.11
CA ASN A 4 24.38 14.26 -15.22
C ASN A 4 22.92 14.26 -15.68
N VAL A 5 22.69 14.70 -16.91
CA VAL A 5 21.38 14.78 -17.57
C VAL A 5 21.45 13.94 -18.84
N SER A 6 20.75 12.80 -18.84
CA SER A 6 20.70 11.88 -19.99
C SER A 6 22.10 11.44 -20.49
N GLY A 7 23.06 11.27 -19.59
CA GLY A 7 24.44 10.88 -19.92
C GLY A 7 25.40 12.06 -20.18
N HIS A 8 24.91 13.29 -20.17
CA HIS A 8 25.73 14.50 -20.36
C HIS A 8 26.00 15.19 -19.03
N GLU A 9 27.26 15.53 -18.80
CA GLU A 9 27.65 16.41 -17.71
C GLU A 9 27.36 17.87 -18.10
N VAL A 10 26.50 18.51 -17.32
CA VAL A 10 26.09 19.90 -17.54
C VAL A 10 26.36 20.73 -16.29
N LYS A 11 26.95 21.91 -16.51
CA LYS A 11 27.03 22.95 -15.48
C LYS A 11 25.68 23.62 -15.39
N VAL A 12 25.11 23.63 -14.19
CA VAL A 12 23.80 24.24 -13.93
C VAL A 12 23.93 25.47 -13.05
N GLU A 13 23.07 26.44 -13.34
CA GLU A 13 22.82 27.62 -12.51
C GLU A 13 21.51 27.41 -11.75
N VAL A 14 21.52 27.63 -10.43
CA VAL A 14 20.34 27.48 -9.59
C VAL A 14 19.64 28.84 -9.50
N GLU A 15 18.48 28.98 -10.14
CA GLU A 15 17.66 30.19 -10.07
C GLU A 15 16.93 30.28 -8.73
N LYS A 16 16.34 29.17 -8.29
CA LYS A 16 15.53 29.12 -7.07
C LYS A 16 15.82 27.87 -6.28
N LYS A 17 15.89 28.03 -4.96
CA LYS A 17 16.01 26.95 -3.99
C LYS A 17 14.86 27.04 -3.00
N LYS A 18 14.08 25.97 -2.90
CA LYS A 18 13.05 25.78 -1.89
C LYS A 18 13.39 24.55 -1.05
N VAL A 19 13.07 24.61 0.23
CA VAL A 19 13.14 23.47 1.15
C VAL A 19 11.72 23.17 1.57
N PHE A 20 11.36 21.89 1.61
CA PHE A 20 10.06 21.42 2.09
C PHE A 20 10.26 20.18 2.98
N LEU A 21 9.25 19.83 3.76
CA LEU A 21 9.29 18.62 4.59
C LEU A 21 8.65 17.48 3.80
N SER A 22 9.34 16.35 3.73
CA SER A 22 8.78 15.12 3.18
C SER A 22 7.54 14.72 3.96
N LYS A 23 6.47 14.39 3.25
CA LYS A 23 5.24 13.85 3.85
C LYS A 23 5.44 12.43 4.38
N HIS A 24 6.43 11.71 3.85
CA HIS A 24 6.76 10.34 4.26
C HIS A 24 7.56 10.32 5.56
N SER A 25 8.69 11.02 5.59
CA SER A 25 9.69 10.91 6.65
C SER A 25 9.80 12.14 7.57
N GLU A 26 9.19 13.27 7.19
CA GLU A 26 9.39 14.60 7.78
C GLU A 26 10.82 15.16 7.60
N ARG A 27 11.65 14.54 6.76
CA ARG A 27 12.99 15.07 6.42
C ARG A 27 12.87 16.31 5.54
N LYS A 28 13.80 17.25 5.72
CA LYS A 28 13.91 18.43 4.86
C LYS A 28 14.49 18.03 3.51
N LEU A 29 13.65 18.05 2.48
CA LEU A 29 14.03 17.83 1.08
C LEU A 29 14.16 19.16 0.35
N LYS A 30 14.92 19.15 -0.75
CA LYS A 30 15.18 20.33 -1.56
C LYS A 30 14.45 20.25 -2.89
N LYS A 31 13.95 21.39 -3.34
CA LYS A 31 13.47 21.61 -4.71
C LYS A 31 14.27 22.73 -5.34
N PHE A 32 14.82 22.50 -6.52
CA PHE A 32 15.59 23.49 -7.28
C PHE A 32 14.91 23.82 -8.60
N LYS A 33 15.04 25.07 -9.02
CA LYS A 33 14.83 25.47 -10.41
C LYS A 33 16.21 25.74 -11.02
N ILE A 34 16.61 24.92 -11.98
CA ILE A 34 17.95 24.93 -12.55
C ILE A 34 17.94 25.29 -14.02
N HIS A 35 18.97 25.99 -14.46
CA HIS A 35 19.21 26.39 -15.84
C HIS A 35 20.49 25.78 -16.36
N PHE A 36 20.47 25.30 -17.58
CA PHE A 36 21.68 24.85 -18.26
C PHE A 36 21.52 24.95 -19.78
N GLN A 37 22.64 24.85 -20.47
CA GLN A 37 22.72 24.96 -21.93
C GLN A 37 23.45 23.76 -22.50
N VAL A 38 23.00 23.30 -23.67
CA VAL A 38 23.58 22.16 -24.39
C VAL A 38 23.60 22.45 -25.88
N TYR A 39 24.61 21.95 -26.59
CA TYR A 39 24.76 22.15 -28.04
C TYR A 39 23.82 21.32 -28.91
N ASN A 40 23.13 20.34 -28.33
CA ASN A 40 22.15 19.51 -29.02
C ASN A 40 20.92 19.33 -28.15
N PRO A 41 19.71 19.28 -28.73
CA PRO A 41 18.50 18.98 -27.97
C PRO A 41 18.62 17.64 -27.25
N LEU A 42 18.41 17.65 -25.94
CA LEU A 42 18.31 16.45 -25.12
C LEU A 42 16.87 15.98 -25.00
N LYS A 43 16.71 14.65 -24.92
CA LYS A 43 15.49 14.04 -24.39
C LYS A 43 15.42 14.34 -22.90
N ILE A 44 14.31 14.95 -22.47
CA ILE A 44 14.08 15.30 -21.07
C ILE A 44 13.98 14.00 -20.26
N PRO A 45 14.87 13.77 -19.30
CA PRO A 45 14.81 12.58 -18.46
C PRO A 45 13.78 12.76 -17.34
N LYS A 46 13.28 11.66 -16.79
CA LYS A 46 12.48 11.70 -15.55
C LYS A 46 13.33 12.01 -14.32
N THR A 47 14.62 11.64 -14.34
CA THR A 47 15.52 11.87 -13.22
C THR A 47 16.87 12.39 -13.68
N VAL A 48 17.53 13.16 -12.82
CA VAL A 48 18.89 13.66 -13.02
C VAL A 48 19.73 13.33 -11.79
N THR A 49 21.04 13.22 -11.96
CA THR A 49 21.94 12.90 -10.85
C THR A 49 22.93 14.04 -10.65
N SER A 50 23.02 14.55 -9.44
CA SER A 50 24.04 15.53 -9.07
C SER A 50 25.42 14.85 -9.09
N ILE A 51 26.38 15.47 -9.76
CA ILE A 51 27.74 14.91 -9.87
C ILE A 51 28.50 15.09 -8.56
N ASP A 52 28.23 16.22 -7.88
CA ASP A 52 28.93 16.67 -6.67
C ASP A 52 28.66 15.75 -5.48
N ASP A 53 27.41 15.33 -5.27
CA ASP A 53 26.99 14.52 -4.11
C ASP A 53 26.32 13.19 -4.46
N LYS A 54 26.30 12.82 -5.76
CA LYS A 54 25.69 11.59 -6.31
C LYS A 54 24.21 11.42 -5.98
N LYS A 55 23.51 12.47 -5.54
CA LYS A 55 22.08 12.40 -5.26
C LYS A 55 21.26 12.37 -6.53
N LYS A 56 20.17 11.60 -6.49
CA LYS A 56 19.16 11.57 -7.56
C LYS A 56 18.06 12.59 -7.29
N TRP A 57 17.57 13.16 -8.38
CA TRP A 57 16.54 14.19 -8.35
C TRP A 57 15.48 13.85 -9.40
N ASN A 58 14.21 14.03 -9.07
CA ASN A 58 13.10 13.86 -9.97
C ASN A 58 12.87 15.15 -10.75
N VAL A 59 12.68 15.06 -12.06
CA VAL A 59 12.32 16.20 -12.92
C VAL A 59 10.79 16.34 -12.86
N ILE A 60 10.33 17.36 -12.15
CA ILE A 60 8.90 17.64 -11.94
C ILE A 60 8.33 18.41 -13.12
N ASP A 61 9.10 19.36 -13.64
CA ASP A 61 8.71 20.19 -14.77
C ASP A 61 9.94 20.57 -15.60
N SER A 62 9.72 20.86 -16.88
CA SER A 62 10.79 21.14 -17.82
C SER A 62 10.36 22.07 -18.95
N TYR A 63 11.17 23.09 -19.19
CA TYR A 63 11.02 24.03 -20.28
C TYR A 63 12.29 24.03 -21.13
N ARG A 64 12.15 24.31 -22.42
CA ARG A 64 13.28 24.51 -23.32
C ARG A 64 13.05 25.73 -24.21
N TYR A 65 14.13 26.46 -24.46
CA TYR A 65 14.16 27.61 -25.34
C TYR A 65 15.33 27.46 -26.31
N TYR A 66 15.11 27.80 -27.56
CA TYR A 66 16.14 27.80 -28.59
C TYR A 66 15.95 29.02 -29.50
N THR A 67 17.03 29.42 -30.16
CA THR A 67 16.99 30.43 -31.21
C THR A 67 17.23 29.72 -32.53
N GLU A 68 16.39 29.99 -33.53
CA GLU A 68 16.55 29.40 -34.85
C GLU A 68 17.94 29.74 -35.44
N GLY A 69 18.61 28.74 -36.00
CA GLY A 69 19.99 28.87 -36.50
C GLY A 69 21.09 28.82 -35.42
N ASN A 70 20.75 28.77 -34.13
CA ASN A 70 21.72 28.57 -33.05
C ASN A 70 21.65 27.11 -32.52
N PRO A 71 22.76 26.35 -32.54
CA PRO A 71 22.76 24.98 -32.02
C PRO A 71 22.56 24.91 -30.50
N VAL A 72 22.77 26.01 -29.77
CA VAL A 72 22.64 26.03 -28.30
C VAL A 72 21.17 26.05 -27.88
N VAL A 73 20.75 25.02 -27.15
CA VAL A 73 19.44 24.92 -26.51
C VAL A 73 19.57 25.18 -25.03
N ARG A 74 18.70 26.03 -24.49
CA ARG A 74 18.61 26.35 -23.06
C ARG A 74 17.48 25.55 -22.43
N TYR A 75 17.75 24.94 -21.28
CA TYR A 75 16.79 24.18 -20.51
C TYR A 75 16.58 24.79 -19.14
N ILE A 76 15.33 24.75 -18.67
CA ILE A 76 14.95 25.05 -17.30
C ILE A 76 14.27 23.82 -16.74
N PHE A 77 14.83 23.20 -15.71
CA PHE A 77 14.19 22.10 -14.99
C PHE A 77 13.78 22.54 -13.59
N GLU A 78 12.57 22.16 -13.19
CA GLU A 78 12.21 22.07 -11.78
C GLU A 78 12.51 20.64 -11.30
N ILE A 79 13.46 20.51 -10.39
CA ILE A 79 13.90 19.23 -9.86
C ILE A 79 13.67 19.12 -8.35
N GLU A 80 13.30 17.94 -7.89
CA GLU A 80 13.04 17.64 -6.48
C GLU A 80 13.94 16.50 -6.00
N GLU A 81 14.52 16.64 -4.81
CA GLU A 81 15.39 15.62 -4.20
C GLU A 81 14.60 14.33 -4.00
N ILE A 82 15.07 13.22 -4.59
CA ILE A 82 14.43 11.91 -4.40
C ILE A 82 14.78 11.41 -3.00
N GLU A 83 13.75 11.06 -2.25
CA GLU A 83 13.90 10.39 -0.97
C GLU A 83 13.88 8.86 -1.15
N GLU A 84 14.86 8.19 -0.57
CA GLU A 84 14.88 6.73 -0.48
C GLU A 84 14.20 6.28 0.82
N LEU A 85 13.07 5.60 0.68
CA LEU A 85 12.28 5.06 1.79
C LEU A 85 12.69 3.62 2.06
N ASN A 86 13.58 3.43 3.04
CA ASN A 86 14.09 2.12 3.41
C ASN A 86 13.56 1.71 4.78
N ILE A 87 12.44 0.97 4.79
CA ILE A 87 11.91 0.40 6.04
C ILE A 87 12.85 -0.68 6.57
N ARG A 88 13.08 -0.69 7.88
CA ARG A 88 13.79 -1.74 8.59
C ARG A 88 12.84 -2.59 9.42
N VAL A 89 11.98 -1.92 10.17
CA VAL A 89 10.98 -2.55 11.05
C VAL A 89 9.69 -1.74 11.00
N LEU A 90 8.58 -2.43 10.79
CA LEU A 90 7.24 -1.90 10.93
C LEU A 90 6.72 -2.30 12.31
N HIS A 91 6.43 -1.28 13.12
CA HIS A 91 5.81 -1.46 14.44
C HIS A 91 4.31 -1.28 14.29
N LEU A 92 3.52 -2.31 14.64
CA LEU A 92 2.04 -2.32 14.65
C LEU A 92 1.58 -2.53 16.09
N GLY A 93 1.35 -1.46 16.85
CA GLY A 93 1.21 -1.58 18.30
C GLY A 93 2.49 -2.12 18.93
N GLU A 94 2.40 -3.26 19.62
CA GLU A 94 3.55 -3.95 20.23
C GLU A 94 4.23 -4.94 19.28
N LEU A 95 3.62 -5.23 18.12
CA LEU A 95 4.16 -6.16 17.14
C LEU A 95 5.24 -5.48 16.31
N GLN A 96 6.43 -6.08 16.27
CA GLN A 96 7.58 -5.58 15.51
C GLN A 96 7.97 -6.58 14.44
N ILE A 97 7.83 -6.22 13.18
CA ILE A 97 8.09 -7.13 12.06
C ILE A 97 8.91 -6.42 11.00
N LYS A 98 9.83 -7.15 10.38
CA LYS A 98 10.50 -6.74 9.15
C LYS A 98 9.62 -7.12 7.95
N PRO A 99 9.11 -6.15 7.17
CA PRO A 99 8.33 -6.46 5.98
C PRO A 99 9.20 -7.14 4.91
N ASP A 100 8.63 -8.10 4.19
CA ASP A 100 9.25 -8.67 2.98
C ASP A 100 9.07 -7.73 1.77
N TYR A 101 7.96 -6.99 1.78
CA TYR A 101 7.61 -5.93 0.85
C TYR A 101 7.10 -4.72 1.61
N TYR A 102 7.45 -3.51 1.13
CA TYR A 102 6.95 -2.27 1.71
C TYR A 102 6.90 -1.15 0.68
N GLN A 103 5.79 -0.43 0.67
CA GLN A 103 5.60 0.74 -0.17
C GLN A 103 4.74 1.79 0.55
N GLU A 104 5.10 3.05 0.37
CA GLU A 104 4.29 4.20 0.78
C GLU A 104 3.86 5.02 -0.41
N GLU A 105 2.62 5.51 -0.36
CA GLU A 105 2.08 6.46 -1.31
C GLU A 105 1.40 7.59 -0.54
N ILE A 106 1.44 8.81 -1.08
CA ILE A 106 0.63 9.92 -0.58
C ILE A 106 -0.48 10.15 -1.59
N ASP A 107 -1.73 10.06 -1.14
CA ASP A 107 -2.85 10.58 -1.91
C ASP A 107 -2.72 12.11 -1.95
N GLU A 108 -2.30 12.66 -3.08
CA GLU A 108 -2.10 14.11 -3.23
C GLU A 108 -3.39 14.92 -3.05
N SER A 109 -4.55 14.32 -3.31
CA SER A 109 -5.85 15.00 -3.24
C SER A 109 -6.32 15.16 -1.80
N ALA A 110 -6.11 14.12 -0.98
CA ALA A 110 -6.56 14.08 0.41
C ALA A 110 -5.43 14.34 1.43
N ASP A 111 -4.17 14.40 0.97
CA ASP A 111 -2.98 14.45 1.82
C ASP A 111 -2.92 13.28 2.82
N ILE A 112 -3.23 12.07 2.36
CA ILE A 112 -3.33 10.87 3.19
C ILE A 112 -2.18 9.91 2.88
N LEU A 113 -1.51 9.42 3.92
CA LEU A 113 -0.51 8.37 3.78
C LEU A 113 -1.18 6.99 3.62
N LEU A 114 -0.79 6.29 2.56
CA LEU A 114 -1.14 4.92 2.27
C LEU A 114 0.10 4.04 2.42
N ILE A 115 -0.05 2.92 3.11
CA ILE A 115 1.03 1.93 3.27
C ILE A 115 0.54 0.60 2.71
N LYS A 116 1.38 -0.06 1.94
CA LYS A 116 1.23 -1.47 1.56
C LYS A 116 2.43 -2.24 2.09
N ALA A 117 2.18 -3.34 2.77
CA ALA A 117 3.24 -4.18 3.30
C ALA A 117 2.92 -5.66 3.13
N GLY A 118 3.94 -6.44 2.80
CA GLY A 118 3.92 -7.90 2.94
C GLY A 118 4.65 -8.30 4.22
N LEU A 119 4.13 -9.32 4.90
CA LEU A 119 4.66 -9.83 6.15
C LEU A 119 4.69 -11.36 6.13
N ILE A 120 5.67 -11.94 6.82
CA ILE A 120 5.72 -13.36 7.15
C ILE A 120 5.65 -13.45 8.66
N LEU A 121 4.65 -14.16 9.17
CA LEU A 121 4.30 -14.21 10.58
C LEU A 121 4.33 -15.65 11.09
N ASP A 122 4.66 -15.83 12.35
CA ASP A 122 4.30 -17.04 13.09
C ASP A 122 2.84 -16.96 13.60
N ASN A 123 2.36 -18.06 14.19
CA ASN A 123 0.98 -18.14 14.69
C ASN A 123 0.68 -17.12 15.81
N GLN A 124 1.63 -16.85 16.71
CA GLN A 124 1.43 -15.91 17.82
C GLN A 124 1.34 -14.47 17.31
N GLN A 125 2.21 -14.12 16.36
CA GLN A 125 2.18 -12.84 15.67
C GLN A 125 0.91 -12.64 14.86
N TRP A 126 0.42 -13.70 14.21
CA TRP A 126 -0.83 -13.69 13.47
C TRP A 126 -2.04 -13.50 14.37
N GLU A 127 -2.12 -14.19 15.50
CA GLU A 127 -3.20 -14.01 16.49
C GLU A 127 -3.24 -12.56 16.97
N TYR A 128 -2.08 -11.99 17.30
CA TYR A 128 -1.98 -10.59 17.71
C TYR A 128 -2.40 -9.62 16.60
N LEU A 129 -1.94 -9.84 15.35
CA LEU A 129 -2.33 -8.99 14.22
C LEU A 129 -3.83 -9.09 13.92
N SER A 130 -4.40 -10.29 14.04
CA SER A 130 -5.83 -10.55 13.85
C SER A 130 -6.69 -9.83 14.88
N ASP A 131 -6.26 -9.83 16.15
CA ASP A 131 -6.92 -9.09 17.22
C ASP A 131 -6.82 -7.57 17.01
N LEU A 132 -5.64 -7.08 16.59
CA LEU A 132 -5.46 -5.67 16.22
C LEU A 132 -6.40 -5.26 15.07
N TYR A 133 -6.52 -6.09 14.04
CA TYR A 133 -7.41 -5.84 12.90
C TYR A 133 -8.87 -5.68 13.36
N LYS A 134 -9.32 -6.53 14.29
CA LYS A 134 -10.70 -6.47 14.85
C LYS A 134 -10.93 -5.24 15.74
N LYS A 135 -9.90 -4.76 16.45
CA LYS A 135 -9.98 -3.60 17.35
C LYS A 135 -10.04 -2.25 16.62
N GLY A 136 -9.62 -2.19 15.36
CA GLY A 136 -9.75 -1.00 14.51
C GLY A 136 -8.45 -0.18 14.39
N PRO A 137 -8.46 1.16 14.61
CA PRO A 137 -7.29 1.99 14.38
C PRO A 137 -6.07 1.55 15.19
N VAL A 138 -4.92 1.47 14.51
CA VAL A 138 -3.64 1.03 15.06
C VAL A 138 -2.62 2.17 14.98
N THR A 139 -1.79 2.29 16.01
CA THR A 139 -0.65 3.21 15.98
C THR A 139 0.56 2.48 15.42
N ILE A 140 1.21 3.09 14.44
CA ILE A 140 2.38 2.52 13.78
C ILE A 140 3.62 3.39 13.95
N LYS A 141 4.80 2.76 13.91
CA LYS A 141 6.09 3.43 13.74
C LYS A 141 6.85 2.74 12.61
N ARG A 142 7.58 3.53 11.80
CA ARG A 142 8.22 3.07 10.57
C ARG A 142 9.73 3.23 10.69
N GLU A 143 10.35 2.32 11.42
CA GLU A 143 11.79 2.39 11.68
C GLU A 143 12.58 2.28 10.38
N GLY A 144 13.51 3.21 10.16
CA GLY A 144 14.22 3.38 8.88
C GLY A 144 13.65 4.50 8.00
N ILE A 145 12.39 4.90 8.21
CA ILE A 145 11.74 6.02 7.51
C ILE A 145 11.41 7.15 8.48
N SER A 146 10.55 6.88 9.47
CA SER A 146 10.17 7.81 10.52
C SER A 146 9.68 7.08 11.77
N LEU A 147 10.27 7.42 12.92
CA LEU A 147 9.86 6.89 14.22
C LEU A 147 8.66 7.63 14.83
N LYS A 148 8.19 8.69 14.18
CA LYS A 148 7.03 9.42 14.66
C LYS A 148 5.78 8.53 14.57
N PRO A 149 5.06 8.31 15.68
CA PRO A 149 3.85 7.51 15.66
C PRO A 149 2.80 8.09 14.72
N LYS A 150 2.18 7.24 13.90
CA LYS A 150 1.02 7.59 13.08
C LYS A 150 -0.15 6.68 13.40
N LYS A 151 -1.34 7.24 13.51
CA LYS A 151 -2.58 6.47 13.63
C LYS A 151 -3.02 6.08 12.23
N MET A 152 -3.27 4.79 12.03
CA MET A 152 -3.67 4.22 10.76
C MET A 152 -4.85 3.29 10.97
N ILE A 153 -5.61 3.04 9.90
CA ILE A 153 -6.71 2.08 9.86
C ILE A 153 -6.33 0.99 8.87
N PHE A 154 -6.66 -0.25 9.20
CA PHE A 154 -6.58 -1.35 8.24
C PHE A 154 -7.59 -1.15 7.13
N ASN A 155 -7.09 -0.84 5.94
CA ASN A 155 -7.89 -0.77 4.73
C ASN A 155 -8.10 -2.16 4.13
N ARG A 156 -7.06 -3.01 4.22
CA ARG A 156 -7.13 -4.39 3.75
C ARG A 156 -6.16 -5.26 4.51
N LEU A 157 -6.57 -6.50 4.78
CA LEU A 157 -5.72 -7.59 5.24
C LEU A 157 -6.08 -8.82 4.43
N ILE A 158 -5.08 -9.49 3.84
CA ILE A 158 -5.24 -10.77 3.16
C ILE A 158 -4.13 -11.68 3.66
N TRP A 159 -4.41 -12.98 3.80
CA TRP A 159 -3.41 -13.93 4.27
C TRP A 159 -3.51 -15.28 3.57
N SER A 160 -2.43 -16.05 3.63
CA SER A 160 -2.35 -17.43 3.17
C SER A 160 -1.51 -18.25 4.15
N GLN A 161 -1.88 -19.53 4.32
CA GLN A 161 -1.13 -20.46 5.15
C GLN A 161 0.00 -21.08 4.32
N LYS A 162 1.24 -21.05 4.82
CA LYS A 162 2.34 -21.86 4.26
C LYS A 162 2.47 -23.19 4.99
N SER A 163 3.13 -24.13 4.31
CA SER A 163 3.40 -25.50 4.75
C SER A 163 4.21 -25.63 6.06
N ASN A 164 4.84 -24.55 6.54
CA ASN A 164 5.76 -24.57 7.69
C ASN A 164 5.23 -23.82 8.93
N ASN A 165 3.92 -23.73 9.15
CA ASN A 165 3.31 -22.86 10.20
C ASN A 165 3.62 -21.36 10.06
N GLU A 166 4.11 -20.95 8.90
CA GLU A 166 4.26 -19.53 8.55
C GLU A 166 2.97 -19.03 7.91
N ILE A 167 2.60 -17.81 8.24
CA ILE A 167 1.44 -17.13 7.68
C ILE A 167 1.96 -15.95 6.88
N LYS A 168 1.70 -15.96 5.57
CA LYS A 168 2.08 -14.84 4.71
C LYS A 168 0.89 -13.89 4.62
N CYS A 169 1.11 -12.62 4.94
CA CYS A 169 0.08 -11.59 4.97
C CYS A 169 0.44 -10.45 4.01
N ALA A 170 -0.56 -9.89 3.36
CA ALA A 170 -0.48 -8.59 2.72
C ALA A 170 -1.47 -7.66 3.43
N LEU A 171 -0.99 -6.50 3.86
CA LEU A 171 -1.83 -5.49 4.48
C LEU A 171 -1.71 -4.14 3.78
N SER A 172 -2.80 -3.39 3.85
CA SER A 172 -2.89 -2.01 3.43
C SER A 172 -3.41 -1.18 4.60
N LEU A 173 -2.68 -0.10 4.91
CA LEU A 173 -3.04 0.84 5.97
C LEU A 173 -3.27 2.23 5.37
N VAL A 174 -4.24 2.95 5.93
CA VAL A 174 -4.58 4.33 5.55
C VAL A 174 -4.46 5.21 6.78
N GLU A 175 -3.89 6.41 6.66
CA GLU A 175 -3.80 7.36 7.77
C GLU A 175 -5.19 7.75 8.29
N ASP A 176 -5.35 7.74 9.61
CA ASP A 176 -6.60 8.11 10.29
C ASP A 176 -6.76 9.65 10.32
N LYS A 177 -7.07 10.22 9.14
CA LYS A 177 -7.49 11.61 8.98
C LYS A 177 -9.00 11.64 8.71
N VAL A 178 -9.74 12.08 9.74
CA VAL A 178 -11.18 12.45 9.79
C VAL A 178 -12.05 12.06 8.56
N ASN A 179 -12.99 11.14 8.79
CA ASN A 179 -14.23 10.88 8.04
C ASN A 179 -14.19 10.52 6.54
N HIS A 180 -13.04 10.44 5.85
CA HIS A 180 -13.06 10.19 4.40
C HIS A 180 -12.90 8.74 3.94
N TYR A 181 -12.47 7.81 4.80
CA TYR A 181 -12.23 6.41 4.38
C TYR A 181 -13.06 5.37 5.16
N ARG A 182 -14.34 5.67 5.44
CA ARG A 182 -15.31 4.63 5.85
C ARG A 182 -15.91 3.85 4.67
N GLN A 183 -15.47 4.11 3.45
CA GLN A 183 -16.00 3.46 2.24
C GLN A 183 -14.89 2.97 1.32
N MET A 184 -14.32 1.82 1.64
CA MET A 184 -14.03 0.82 0.62
C MET A 184 -14.56 -0.50 1.17
N LEU A 185 -15.87 -0.74 1.04
CA LEU A 185 -16.41 -1.67 0.04
C LEU A 185 -15.63 -2.97 0.05
N GLY A 186 -16.26 -4.00 0.64
CA GLY A 186 -15.68 -5.32 0.87
C GLY A 186 -14.82 -5.77 -0.30
N SER A 187 -13.61 -6.21 0.01
CA SER A 187 -12.68 -6.61 -1.03
C SER A 187 -13.34 -7.71 -1.88
N LYS A 188 -13.06 -7.75 -3.19
CA LYS A 188 -13.58 -8.83 -4.06
C LYS A 188 -13.31 -10.22 -3.46
N VAL A 189 -12.22 -10.34 -2.68
CA VAL A 189 -11.84 -11.54 -1.93
C VAL A 189 -12.84 -11.85 -0.83
N GLU A 190 -13.17 -10.86 0.02
CA GLU A 190 -14.19 -11.03 1.05
C GLU A 190 -15.51 -11.44 0.43
N ILE A 191 -15.92 -10.83 -0.69
CA ILE A 191 -17.16 -11.18 -1.39
C ILE A 191 -17.09 -12.59 -2.02
N GLU A 192 -15.98 -12.96 -2.66
CA GLU A 192 -15.80 -14.29 -3.27
C GLU A 192 -15.74 -15.40 -2.21
N ASN A 193 -15.04 -15.18 -1.10
CA ASN A 193 -14.96 -16.12 -0.01
C ASN A 193 -16.26 -16.19 0.78
N LEU A 194 -16.95 -15.05 0.99
CA LEU A 194 -18.32 -15.01 1.52
C LEU A 194 -19.24 -15.86 0.66
N LYS A 195 -19.16 -15.74 -0.68
CA LYS A 195 -19.93 -16.59 -1.59
C LYS A 195 -19.58 -18.07 -1.45
N LYS A 196 -18.29 -18.43 -1.42
CA LYS A 196 -17.87 -19.84 -1.26
C LYS A 196 -18.38 -20.46 0.04
N VAL A 197 -18.19 -19.78 1.17
CA VAL A 197 -18.64 -20.26 2.49
C VAL A 197 -20.16 -20.26 2.58
N ALA A 198 -20.84 -19.23 2.05
CA ALA A 198 -22.30 -19.21 1.99
C ALA A 198 -22.85 -20.38 1.16
N SER A 199 -22.25 -20.68 0.01
CA SER A 199 -22.62 -21.83 -0.82
C SER A 199 -22.35 -23.18 -0.12
N PHE A 200 -21.21 -23.33 0.56
CA PHE A 200 -20.89 -24.55 1.31
C PHE A 200 -21.81 -24.77 2.52
N ASN A 201 -22.08 -23.71 3.28
CA ASN A 201 -23.01 -23.75 4.41
C ASN A 201 -24.45 -24.00 3.94
N GLN A 202 -24.88 -23.40 2.82
CA GLN A 202 -26.18 -23.72 2.22
C GLN A 202 -26.29 -25.20 1.85
N GLY A 203 -25.27 -25.78 1.20
CA GLY A 203 -25.25 -27.20 0.85
C GLY A 203 -25.28 -28.11 2.08
N SER A 204 -24.48 -27.79 3.11
CA SER A 204 -24.40 -28.57 4.34
C SER A 204 -25.69 -28.48 5.17
N ILE A 205 -26.30 -27.29 5.25
CA ILE A 205 -27.58 -27.08 5.94
C ILE A 205 -28.71 -27.78 5.18
N ALA A 206 -28.73 -27.74 3.85
CA ALA A 206 -29.71 -28.46 3.05
C ALA A 206 -29.63 -29.97 3.28
N ALA A 207 -28.41 -30.54 3.24
CA ALA A 207 -28.18 -31.95 3.52
C ALA A 207 -28.57 -32.34 4.96
N LEU A 208 -28.28 -31.48 5.94
CA LEU A 208 -28.66 -31.73 7.34
C LEU A 208 -30.17 -31.69 7.53
N ILE A 209 -30.86 -30.73 6.91
CA ILE A 209 -32.32 -30.64 6.91
C ILE A 209 -32.92 -31.90 6.28
N GLU A 210 -32.42 -32.32 5.12
CA GLU A 210 -32.89 -33.52 4.42
C GLU A 210 -32.77 -34.78 5.30
N ILE A 211 -31.59 -35.01 5.90
CA ILE A 211 -31.37 -36.15 6.82
C ILE A 211 -32.31 -36.09 8.04
N LEU A 212 -32.53 -34.91 8.61
CA LEU A 212 -33.36 -34.75 9.80
C LEU A 212 -34.86 -34.87 9.49
N THR A 213 -35.29 -34.47 8.29
CA THR A 213 -36.65 -34.68 7.78
C THR A 213 -36.88 -36.16 7.45
N GLU A 214 -35.94 -36.84 6.79
CA GLU A 214 -36.02 -38.27 6.51
C GLU A 214 -36.14 -39.10 7.80
N LYS A 215 -35.40 -38.72 8.84
CA LYS A 215 -35.49 -39.34 10.17
C LYS A 215 -36.73 -38.93 10.97
N LYS A 216 -37.61 -38.10 10.41
CA LYS A 216 -38.83 -37.55 11.03
C LYS A 216 -38.56 -36.84 12.37
N ILE A 217 -37.38 -36.25 12.51
CA ILE A 217 -36.98 -35.50 13.72
C ILE A 217 -37.48 -34.07 13.65
N LEU A 218 -37.52 -33.47 12.45
CA LEU A 218 -38.03 -32.12 12.21
C LEU A 218 -39.45 -32.18 11.66
N ASN A 219 -40.32 -31.32 12.18
CA ASN A 219 -41.63 -31.02 11.60
C ASN A 219 -41.61 -29.70 10.81
N ASP A 220 -42.68 -29.41 10.07
CA ASP A 220 -42.76 -28.22 9.21
C ASP A 220 -42.63 -26.89 9.98
N GLN A 221 -42.97 -26.85 11.28
CA GLN A 221 -42.79 -25.67 12.12
C GLN A 221 -41.32 -25.46 12.52
N ASP A 222 -40.55 -26.54 12.67
CA ASP A 222 -39.11 -26.45 12.94
C ASP A 222 -38.35 -25.94 11.72
N LEU A 223 -38.77 -26.32 10.51
CA LEU A 223 -38.23 -25.80 9.25
C LEU A 223 -38.47 -24.30 9.09
N GLU A 224 -39.66 -23.81 9.43
CA GLU A 224 -39.94 -22.36 9.43
C GLU A 224 -39.09 -21.59 10.45
N LYS A 225 -38.80 -22.17 11.61
CA LYS A 225 -37.93 -21.55 12.63
C LYS A 225 -36.47 -21.52 12.20
N ILE A 226 -35.95 -22.59 11.61
CA ILE A 226 -34.57 -22.66 11.10
C ILE A 226 -34.37 -21.60 10.00
N ASN A 227 -35.33 -21.46 9.08
CA ASN A 227 -35.31 -20.42 8.04
C ASN A 227 -35.35 -18.99 8.62
N LYS A 228 -35.99 -18.79 9.78
CA LYS A 228 -35.98 -17.49 10.49
C LYS A 228 -34.68 -17.21 11.26
N MET A 229 -33.93 -18.23 11.65
CA MET A 229 -32.72 -18.11 12.49
C MET A 229 -31.40 -17.94 11.72
N GLN A 230 -31.40 -18.00 10.37
CA GLN A 230 -30.22 -17.72 9.53
C GLN A 230 -29.81 -16.23 9.50
N LYS A 231 -29.61 -15.62 10.67
CA LYS A 231 -28.97 -14.31 10.83
C LYS A 231 -27.94 -14.41 11.95
N THR A 232 -26.79 -14.99 11.63
CA THR A 232 -25.58 -14.83 12.46
C THR A 232 -24.38 -14.87 11.53
N LEU A 233 -23.61 -13.79 11.51
CA LEU A 233 -22.43 -13.64 10.65
C LEU A 233 -21.29 -14.56 11.16
N PRO A 234 -20.64 -15.35 10.30
CA PRO A 234 -19.44 -16.10 10.64
C PRO A 234 -18.22 -15.20 10.89
N ASP A 235 -17.17 -15.75 11.52
CA ASP A 235 -15.93 -15.04 11.88
C ASP A 235 -15.21 -14.50 10.63
N ASP A 236 -15.11 -13.16 10.53
CA ASP A 236 -14.75 -12.44 9.29
C ASP A 236 -13.36 -12.77 8.72
N LEU A 237 -12.47 -13.37 9.53
CA LEU A 237 -11.08 -13.66 9.17
C LEU A 237 -10.93 -14.78 8.12
N GLN A 238 -11.90 -15.69 8.01
CA GLN A 238 -11.87 -16.73 6.97
C GLN A 238 -12.13 -16.14 5.58
N TYR A 239 -12.82 -15.00 5.50
CA TYR A 239 -13.14 -14.35 4.22
C TYR A 239 -11.97 -13.61 3.60
N ILE A 240 -10.92 -13.35 4.37
CA ILE A 240 -9.69 -12.71 3.90
C ILE A 240 -8.55 -13.71 3.63
N GLN A 241 -8.80 -15.02 3.76
CA GLN A 241 -7.83 -16.06 3.43
C GLN A 241 -7.81 -16.34 1.91
N VAL A 242 -6.62 -16.51 1.33
CA VAL A 242 -6.43 -16.99 -0.05
C VAL A 242 -5.52 -18.22 -0.06
N GLU A 243 -5.65 -19.05 -1.09
CA GLU A 243 -4.83 -20.26 -1.26
C GLU A 243 -3.35 -19.92 -1.48
N ASP A 244 -3.06 -18.98 -2.39
CA ASP A 244 -1.72 -18.47 -2.65
C ASP A 244 -1.75 -16.94 -2.75
N LEU A 245 -1.06 -16.27 -1.82
CA LEU A 245 -1.01 -14.81 -1.78
C LEU A 245 -0.24 -14.21 -2.97
N ASP A 246 0.84 -14.84 -3.41
CA ASP A 246 1.69 -14.30 -4.49
C ASP A 246 0.99 -14.37 -5.84
N ASP A 247 0.31 -15.49 -6.12
CA ASP A 247 -0.52 -15.61 -7.33
C ASP A 247 -1.68 -14.60 -7.30
N PHE A 248 -2.32 -14.46 -6.13
CA PHE A 248 -3.40 -13.51 -5.94
C PHE A 248 -2.96 -12.07 -6.20
N LEU A 249 -1.87 -11.61 -5.58
CA LEU A 249 -1.37 -10.24 -5.76
C LEU A 249 -1.00 -9.96 -7.23
N LYS A 250 -0.39 -10.93 -7.93
CA LYS A 250 -0.08 -10.83 -9.37
C LYS A 250 -1.33 -10.70 -10.22
N LYS A 251 -2.32 -11.57 -10.00
CA LYS A 251 -3.56 -11.63 -10.79
C LYS A 251 -4.37 -10.33 -10.70
N TYR A 252 -4.40 -9.72 -9.53
CA TYR A 252 -5.23 -8.53 -9.29
C TYR A 252 -4.43 -7.21 -9.27
N LYS A 253 -3.10 -7.26 -9.51
CA LYS A 253 -2.19 -6.10 -9.55
C LYS A 253 -2.30 -5.21 -8.31
N ILE A 254 -2.33 -5.83 -7.13
CA ILE A 254 -2.48 -5.14 -5.84
C ILE A 254 -1.11 -4.85 -5.23
#